data_AF-A0A9D2L7U1-F1
#
_entry.id   AF-A0A9D2L7U1-F1
#
_cell.length_a   1.000
_cell.length_b   1.000
_cell.length_c   1.000
_cell.angle_alpha   90.00
_cell.angle_beta   90.00
_cell.angle_gamma   90.00
#
_symmetry.space_group_name_H-M   'P 1'
#
loop_
_entity.id
_entity.type
_entity.pdbx_description
1 polymer ?
#
loop_
_entity_poly.entity_id
_entity_poly.type
_entity_poly.pdbx_seq_one_letter_code
_entity_poly.pdbx_strand_id
1 'polypeptide(L)'
;MTGVTGATGVTGITGATGPTGVTGPTGPTGVTGITGPTGPTGVTGPTGPTGATGVTGPTGSAAAAEMLSAYSTPASPASNNTPLIFDQNGPSIGSAITHGAGSSDFAVSEPGIYTAAFHGNAAPASGVNFPLAISLSLQLNGTDVPGALTQHSFHTSSDTATLSFSFPVQVTTAPSTISIMAQGGNFIYSAVSLTLTKIG
;
A
#
# COMPACT_ATOMS: atom_id res chain seq x y z
N MET A 1 33.76 0.97 15.69
CA MET A 1 32.88 -0.15 15.31
C MET A 1 32.87 -1.13 16.47
N THR A 2 31.75 -1.61 17.01
CA THR A 2 30.34 -1.48 16.62
C THR A 2 29.47 -1.36 17.88
N GLY A 3 28.36 -0.61 17.82
CA GLY A 3 27.31 -0.71 18.85
C GLY A 3 26.47 -1.96 18.57
N VAL A 4 26.23 -2.80 19.58
CA VAL A 4 25.41 -4.00 19.45
C VAL A 4 24.07 -3.83 20.18
N THR A 5 23.00 -3.98 19.39
CA THR A 5 21.68 -4.52 19.75
C THR A 5 21.05 -4.07 21.07
N GLY A 6 20.05 -3.18 20.97
CA GLY A 6 19.07 -2.98 22.05
C GLY A 6 18.22 -4.25 22.25
N ALA A 7 18.05 -4.67 23.50
CA ALA A 7 17.38 -5.91 23.86
C ALA A 7 15.84 -5.82 23.78
N THR A 8 15.22 -6.98 23.55
CA THR A 8 13.77 -7.22 23.42
C THR A 8 12.94 -6.65 24.57
N GLY A 9 11.76 -6.11 24.25
CA GLY A 9 10.79 -5.61 25.23
C GLY A 9 10.29 -6.67 26.21
N VAL A 10 10.00 -6.25 27.45
CA VAL A 10 9.64 -7.13 28.58
C VAL A 10 8.23 -7.72 28.47
N THR A 11 8.12 -8.98 28.90
CA THR A 11 6.85 -9.74 29.00
C THR A 11 5.87 -9.09 29.99
N GLY A 12 4.58 -9.10 29.66
CA GLY A 12 3.51 -8.57 30.51
C GLY A 12 3.30 -9.35 31.82
N ILE A 13 2.73 -8.66 32.80
CA ILE A 13 2.46 -9.17 34.15
C ILE A 13 1.32 -10.22 34.21
N THR A 14 1.45 -11.17 35.15
CA THR A 14 0.48 -12.24 35.51
C THR A 14 -0.90 -11.69 35.93
N GLY A 15 -2.02 -12.46 35.90
CA GLY A 15 -3.39 -11.96 36.22
C GLY A 15 -4.45 -12.99 36.69
N ALA A 16 -5.50 -12.66 37.48
CA ALA A 16 -5.89 -11.38 38.14
C ALA A 16 -6.81 -11.50 39.40
N THR A 17 -6.52 -10.75 40.50
CA THR A 17 -7.09 -10.82 41.89
C THR A 17 -8.63 -10.60 42.03
N GLY A 18 -9.37 -11.18 43.01
CA GLY A 18 -9.04 -12.21 44.04
C GLY A 18 -10.06 -12.42 45.18
N PRO A 19 -10.79 -13.57 45.26
CA PRO A 19 -11.75 -13.80 46.36
C PRO A 19 -11.64 -15.10 47.19
N THR A 20 -12.06 -14.96 48.44
CA THR A 20 -12.10 -15.97 49.51
C THR A 20 -13.32 -16.90 49.43
N GLY A 21 -13.13 -18.19 49.74
CA GLY A 21 -14.23 -19.15 49.88
C GLY A 21 -15.21 -18.77 51.00
N VAL A 22 -16.51 -18.95 50.76
CA VAL A 22 -17.57 -18.55 51.70
C VAL A 22 -17.58 -19.40 52.98
N THR A 23 -17.91 -18.76 54.10
CA THR A 23 -18.07 -19.41 55.40
C THR A 23 -19.29 -20.35 55.42
N GLY A 24 -19.12 -21.57 55.91
CA GLY A 24 -20.23 -22.53 56.06
C GLY A 24 -21.22 -22.12 57.17
N PRO A 25 -22.51 -22.49 57.06
CA PRO A 25 -23.54 -22.09 58.03
C PRO A 25 -23.38 -22.79 59.39
N THR A 26 -23.77 -22.08 60.45
CA THR A 26 -23.79 -22.60 61.83
C THR A 26 -24.95 -23.58 62.05
N GLY A 27 -24.68 -24.76 62.61
CA GLY A 27 -25.72 -25.74 62.97
C GLY A 27 -26.44 -25.42 64.28
N PRO A 28 -27.72 -25.82 64.46
CA PRO A 28 -28.47 -25.62 65.70
C PRO A 28 -28.11 -26.64 66.81
N THR A 29 -28.17 -26.18 68.06
CA THR A 29 -27.91 -26.94 69.30
C THR A 29 -29.17 -27.68 69.78
N GLY A 30 -29.17 -28.90 70.35
CA GLY A 30 -28.12 -29.91 70.58
C GLY A 30 -28.50 -30.82 71.78
N VAL A 31 -27.95 -32.05 71.88
CA VAL A 31 -27.77 -32.80 73.15
C VAL A 31 -26.73 -33.92 72.99
N THR A 32 -25.84 -34.04 73.97
CA THR A 32 -24.91 -35.15 74.29
C THR A 32 -24.24 -35.93 73.14
N GLY A 33 -23.03 -35.50 72.80
CA GLY A 33 -22.07 -36.30 72.03
C GLY A 33 -20.75 -35.55 71.85
N ILE A 34 -19.67 -36.01 72.51
CA ILE A 34 -18.34 -35.45 72.29
C ILE A 34 -17.89 -35.75 70.86
N THR A 35 -17.63 -34.70 70.07
CA THR A 35 -17.04 -34.79 68.73
C THR A 35 -16.14 -33.55 68.53
N GLY A 36 -14.99 -33.76 67.88
CA GLY A 36 -13.78 -32.96 68.07
C GLY A 36 -13.80 -31.52 67.54
N PRO A 37 -12.73 -30.75 67.83
CA PRO A 37 -12.60 -29.36 67.41
C PRO A 37 -12.60 -29.23 65.88
N THR A 38 -13.36 -28.26 65.37
CA THR A 38 -13.32 -27.88 63.95
C THR A 38 -11.96 -27.29 63.60
N GLY A 39 -11.34 -27.79 62.53
CA GLY A 39 -10.03 -27.31 62.07
C GLY A 39 -10.07 -25.85 61.59
N PRO A 40 -8.93 -25.14 61.61
CA PRO A 40 -8.85 -23.74 61.19
C PRO A 40 -9.18 -23.57 59.70
N THR A 41 -9.90 -22.50 59.36
CA THR A 41 -10.22 -22.12 57.98
C THR A 41 -8.96 -21.95 57.15
N GLY A 42 -8.90 -22.62 55.99
CA GLY A 42 -7.79 -22.47 55.04
C GLY A 42 -7.68 -21.03 54.54
N VAL A 43 -6.46 -20.49 54.53
CA VAL A 43 -6.20 -19.16 53.96
C VAL A 43 -6.54 -19.14 52.46
N THR A 44 -7.05 -18.01 51.99
CA THR A 44 -7.40 -17.86 50.59
C THR A 44 -6.16 -17.65 49.74
N GLY A 45 -5.94 -18.58 48.81
CA GLY A 45 -5.01 -18.38 47.70
C GLY A 45 -5.51 -17.24 46.82
N PRO A 46 -4.73 -16.17 46.58
CA PRO A 46 -5.19 -15.02 45.81
C PRO A 46 -5.10 -15.29 44.28
N THR A 47 -6.04 -14.76 43.48
CA THR A 47 -6.15 -15.06 42.01
C THR A 47 -5.17 -14.30 41.09
N GLY A 48 -3.95 -13.98 41.51
CA GLY A 48 -3.25 -12.74 41.08
C GLY A 48 -2.67 -12.61 39.65
N PRO A 49 -2.14 -11.40 39.29
CA PRO A 49 -2.70 -10.05 39.56
C PRO A 49 -2.67 -9.06 38.33
N THR A 50 -3.80 -8.90 37.62
CA THR A 50 -4.09 -8.05 36.42
C THR A 50 -3.56 -8.52 35.03
N GLY A 51 -4.39 -9.20 34.22
CA GLY A 51 -4.07 -9.53 32.81
C GLY A 51 -4.36 -8.34 31.88
N ALA A 52 -3.32 -7.77 31.26
CA ALA A 52 -3.41 -6.49 30.57
C ALA A 52 -4.42 -6.49 29.41
N THR A 53 -5.26 -5.44 29.35
CA THR A 53 -6.08 -5.13 28.18
C THR A 53 -5.15 -5.04 26.97
N GLY A 54 -5.37 -5.89 25.96
CA GLY A 54 -4.61 -5.81 24.72
C GLY A 54 -4.70 -4.40 24.17
N VAL A 55 -3.55 -3.79 23.88
CA VAL A 55 -3.53 -2.47 23.23
C VAL A 55 -4.41 -2.54 21.99
N THR A 56 -5.32 -1.59 21.84
CA THR A 56 -5.95 -1.36 20.54
C THR A 56 -4.80 -1.19 19.55
N GLY A 57 -4.65 -2.15 18.62
CA GLY A 57 -3.66 -2.04 17.57
C GLY A 57 -3.82 -0.68 16.89
N PRO A 58 -2.75 -0.04 16.42
CA PRO A 58 -2.84 1.31 15.86
C PRO A 58 -4.01 1.34 14.90
N THR A 59 -4.99 2.22 15.16
CA THR A 59 -6.09 2.47 14.24
C THR A 59 -5.43 2.67 12.90
N GLY A 60 -5.61 1.72 11.97
CA GLY A 60 -4.95 1.77 10.69
C GLY A 60 -5.32 3.12 10.11
N SER A 61 -4.34 4.01 9.98
CA SER A 61 -4.61 5.30 9.37
C SER A 61 -5.20 4.94 8.02
N ALA A 62 -6.43 5.38 7.76
CA ALA A 62 -6.83 5.51 6.37
C ALA A 62 -5.69 6.28 5.72
N ALA A 63 -5.05 5.68 4.70
CA ALA A 63 -4.02 6.40 3.96
C ALA A 63 -4.65 7.73 3.58
N ALA A 64 -3.94 8.84 3.83
CA ALA A 64 -4.39 10.12 3.32
C ALA A 64 -4.70 9.91 1.83
N ALA A 65 -5.84 10.43 1.37
CA ALA A 65 -6.32 10.13 0.02
C ALA A 65 -5.43 10.85 -0.99
N GLU A 66 -4.29 10.26 -1.31
CA GLU A 66 -3.34 10.81 -2.28
C GLU A 66 -3.75 10.38 -3.68
N MET A 67 -4.01 11.34 -4.55
CA MET A 67 -4.35 11.12 -5.95
C MET A 67 -3.72 12.20 -6.80
N LEU A 68 -3.21 11.83 -7.97
CA LEU A 68 -2.83 12.79 -9.00
C LEU A 68 -3.09 12.19 -10.38
N SER A 69 -3.87 12.90 -11.20
CA SER A 69 -3.96 12.65 -12.63
C SER A 69 -3.12 13.66 -13.40
N ALA A 70 -2.51 13.25 -14.52
CA ALA A 70 -1.99 14.15 -15.55
C ALA A 70 -2.31 13.57 -16.94
N TYR A 71 -2.31 14.43 -17.96
CA TYR A 71 -2.68 14.09 -19.33
C TYR A 71 -1.86 14.87 -20.36
N SER A 72 -1.92 14.45 -21.63
CA SER A 72 -1.33 15.18 -22.75
C SER A 72 -2.36 15.52 -23.84
N THR A 73 -2.43 16.81 -24.17
CA THR A 73 -3.18 17.38 -25.31
C THR A 73 -2.44 18.62 -25.85
N PRO A 74 -2.13 18.72 -27.16
CA PRO A 74 -2.57 17.86 -28.26
C PRO A 74 -1.83 16.51 -28.35
N ALA A 75 -2.12 15.73 -29.38
CA ALA A 75 -1.42 14.48 -29.64
C ALA A 75 0.10 14.72 -29.85
N SER A 76 0.93 13.87 -29.27
CA SER A 76 2.38 14.05 -29.18
C SER A 76 3.14 12.83 -29.74
N PRO A 77 4.24 13.02 -30.51
CA PRO A 77 5.08 11.92 -30.95
C PRO A 77 5.94 11.37 -29.79
N ALA A 78 6.23 10.08 -29.79
CA ALA A 78 7.37 9.54 -29.05
C ALA A 78 8.23 8.61 -29.92
N SER A 79 9.53 8.66 -29.65
CA SER A 79 10.55 7.82 -30.28
C SER A 79 10.70 6.48 -29.54
N ASN A 80 11.55 5.60 -30.06
CA ASN A 80 11.87 4.35 -29.38
C ASN A 80 12.66 4.63 -28.09
N ASN A 81 12.33 3.91 -27.01
CA ASN A 81 13.01 3.98 -25.73
C ASN A 81 13.02 5.41 -25.13
N THR A 82 11.90 6.13 -25.26
CA THR A 82 11.72 7.46 -24.65
C THR A 82 10.47 7.52 -23.76
N PRO A 83 10.53 8.22 -22.61
CA PRO A 83 9.35 8.44 -21.78
C PRO A 83 8.25 9.23 -22.51
N LEU A 84 6.99 8.94 -22.20
CA LEU A 84 5.86 9.78 -22.59
C LEU A 84 5.82 11.04 -21.70
N ILE A 85 5.55 12.18 -22.34
CA ILE A 85 5.38 13.48 -21.69
C ILE A 85 3.90 13.74 -21.40
N PHE A 86 3.61 14.37 -20.27
CA PHE A 86 2.28 14.83 -19.89
C PHE A 86 2.32 16.37 -19.78
N ASP A 87 1.53 17.07 -20.58
CA ASP A 87 1.58 18.54 -20.66
C ASP A 87 0.64 19.25 -19.67
N GLN A 88 -0.29 18.54 -19.03
CA GLN A 88 -1.28 19.13 -18.12
C GLN A 88 -1.46 18.29 -16.85
N ASN A 89 -1.65 18.98 -15.72
CA ASN A 89 -2.12 18.36 -14.48
C ASN A 89 -3.66 18.32 -14.46
N GLY A 90 -4.20 17.17 -14.08
CA GLY A 90 -5.62 16.97 -13.79
C GLY A 90 -5.92 17.13 -12.29
N PRO A 91 -7.00 16.50 -11.78
CA PRO A 91 -7.33 16.51 -10.37
C PRO A 91 -6.19 15.97 -9.50
N SER A 92 -5.96 16.63 -8.36
CA SER A 92 -5.04 16.16 -7.32
C SER A 92 -5.66 16.26 -5.93
N ILE A 93 -5.26 15.35 -5.04
CA ILE A 93 -5.58 15.35 -3.62
C ILE A 93 -4.30 14.94 -2.89
N GLY A 94 -3.96 15.67 -1.83
CA GLY A 94 -2.71 15.46 -1.08
C GLY A 94 -1.48 16.10 -1.73
N SER A 95 -0.30 15.64 -1.34
CA SER A 95 1.01 16.17 -1.76
C SER A 95 2.13 15.13 -1.85
N ALA A 96 1.85 13.85 -1.58
CA ALA A 96 2.79 12.75 -1.69
C ALA A 96 3.13 12.41 -3.16
N ILE A 97 2.31 12.86 -4.10
CA ILE A 97 2.48 12.68 -5.55
C ILE A 97 2.46 14.06 -6.20
N THR A 98 3.48 14.36 -7.01
CA THR A 98 3.60 15.63 -7.73
C THR A 98 4.05 15.42 -9.17
N HIS A 99 3.66 16.32 -10.06
CA HIS A 99 4.01 16.29 -11.48
C HIS A 99 4.14 17.73 -12.00
N GLY A 100 5.17 17.98 -12.81
CA GLY A 100 5.37 19.26 -13.50
C GLY A 100 4.83 19.18 -14.93
N ALA A 101 4.01 20.14 -15.34
CA ALA A 101 3.52 20.22 -16.72
C ALA A 101 4.68 20.20 -17.73
N GLY A 102 4.63 19.28 -18.70
CA GLY A 102 5.70 19.04 -19.67
C GLY A 102 6.78 18.03 -19.20
N SER A 103 6.59 17.37 -18.06
CA SER A 103 7.45 16.30 -17.56
C SER A 103 7.01 14.91 -18.07
N SER A 104 7.91 13.93 -17.99
CA SER A 104 7.58 12.50 -18.02
C SER A 104 7.41 11.88 -16.64
N ASP A 105 7.90 12.57 -15.62
CA ASP A 105 8.20 12.01 -14.31
C ASP A 105 7.21 12.54 -13.27
N PHE A 106 6.59 11.60 -12.57
CA PHE A 106 5.73 11.82 -11.42
C PHE A 106 6.57 11.53 -10.17
N ALA A 107 6.84 12.55 -9.38
CA ALA A 107 7.64 12.43 -8.16
C ALA A 107 6.76 11.98 -6.99
N VAL A 108 7.15 10.88 -6.36
CA VAL A 108 6.52 10.30 -5.17
C VAL A 108 7.43 10.56 -3.96
N SER A 109 6.93 11.32 -2.98
CA SER A 109 7.69 11.77 -1.80
C SER A 109 7.47 10.93 -0.54
N GLU A 110 6.53 9.97 -0.57
CA GLU A 110 6.29 9.02 0.53
C GLU A 110 6.31 7.56 0.07
N PRO A 111 6.86 6.62 0.88
CA PRO A 111 6.64 5.20 0.66
C PRO A 111 5.15 4.81 0.72
N GLY A 112 4.80 3.69 0.10
CA GLY A 112 3.43 3.16 0.06
C GLY A 112 3.16 2.30 -1.17
N ILE A 113 1.94 1.80 -1.27
CA ILE A 113 1.43 1.12 -2.47
C ILE A 113 0.58 2.13 -3.25
N TYR A 114 0.91 2.32 -4.52
CA TYR A 114 0.24 3.23 -5.43
C TYR A 114 -0.37 2.46 -6.60
N THR A 115 -1.65 2.65 -6.91
CA THR A 115 -2.20 2.19 -8.19
C THR A 115 -1.80 3.19 -9.28
N ALA A 116 -1.21 2.68 -10.36
CA ALA A 116 -0.93 3.44 -11.58
C ALA A 116 -1.87 2.98 -12.69
N ALA A 117 -2.79 3.87 -13.09
CA ALA A 117 -3.77 3.64 -14.15
C ALA A 117 -3.44 4.49 -15.38
N PHE A 118 -2.95 3.84 -16.43
CA PHE A 118 -2.60 4.46 -17.71
C PHE A 118 -3.70 4.22 -18.75
N HIS A 119 -4.01 5.24 -19.55
CA HIS A 119 -4.82 5.14 -20.75
C HIS A 119 -4.27 6.07 -21.84
N GLY A 120 -4.16 5.57 -23.08
CA GLY A 120 -3.86 6.39 -24.25
C GLY A 120 -4.13 5.66 -25.55
N ASN A 121 -4.25 6.40 -26.65
CA ASN A 121 -4.35 5.85 -28.00
C ASN A 121 -3.03 6.05 -28.75
N ALA A 122 -2.60 5.05 -29.51
CA ALA A 122 -1.43 5.11 -30.38
C ALA A 122 -1.82 4.86 -31.85
N ALA A 123 -1.17 5.60 -32.76
CA ALA A 123 -1.25 5.41 -34.20
C ALA A 123 0.17 5.46 -34.81
N PRO A 124 0.48 4.68 -35.86
CA PRO A 124 1.76 4.77 -36.56
C PRO A 124 1.98 6.17 -37.16
N ALA A 125 3.20 6.68 -37.07
CA ALA A 125 3.58 7.91 -37.76
C ALA A 125 3.63 7.69 -39.29
N SER A 126 3.55 8.78 -40.06
CA SER A 126 3.63 8.72 -41.52
C SER A 126 5.01 8.22 -42.00
N GLY A 127 5.03 7.48 -43.11
CA GLY A 127 6.26 7.03 -43.77
C GLY A 127 6.98 5.83 -43.13
N VAL A 128 6.33 5.12 -42.20
CA VAL A 128 6.90 3.91 -41.56
C VAL A 128 6.65 2.63 -42.39
N ASN A 129 7.50 1.63 -42.19
CA ASN A 129 7.31 0.28 -42.72
C ASN A 129 6.56 -0.61 -41.73
N PHE A 130 5.83 -1.60 -42.24
CA PHE A 130 5.02 -2.55 -41.45
C PHE A 130 5.55 -3.99 -41.59
N PRO A 131 5.31 -4.87 -40.59
CA PRO A 131 4.60 -4.62 -39.33
C PRO A 131 5.43 -3.77 -38.36
N LEU A 132 4.74 -3.02 -37.50
CA LEU A 132 5.34 -2.17 -36.48
C LEU A 132 4.79 -2.56 -35.10
N ALA A 133 5.65 -2.80 -34.12
CA ALA A 133 5.25 -3.17 -32.76
C ALA A 133 5.47 -2.00 -31.79
N ILE A 134 4.55 -1.88 -30.82
CA ILE A 134 4.67 -0.97 -29.68
C ILE A 134 4.60 -1.78 -28.39
N SER A 135 5.35 -1.36 -27.39
CA SER A 135 5.11 -1.69 -25.99
C SER A 135 5.23 -0.42 -25.14
N LEU A 136 4.30 -0.22 -24.22
CA LEU A 136 4.40 0.79 -23.16
C LEU A 136 4.60 0.07 -21.84
N SER A 137 5.62 0.44 -21.08
CA SER A 137 5.87 -0.05 -19.72
C SER A 137 5.78 1.08 -18.71
N LEU A 138 5.28 0.76 -17.51
CA LEU A 138 5.44 1.60 -16.34
C LEU A 138 6.85 1.42 -15.78
N GLN A 139 7.52 2.51 -15.42
CA GLN A 139 8.81 2.47 -14.74
C GLN A 139 8.72 3.09 -13.34
N LEU A 140 9.43 2.48 -12.39
CA LEU A 140 9.72 3.02 -11.07
C LEU A 140 11.23 3.23 -10.99
N ASN A 141 11.68 4.47 -10.77
CA ASN A 141 13.09 4.85 -10.72
C ASN A 141 13.88 4.38 -11.97
N GLY A 142 13.28 4.47 -13.15
CA GLY A 142 13.86 4.03 -14.42
C GLY A 142 13.94 2.51 -14.64
N THR A 143 13.36 1.70 -13.74
CA THR A 143 13.26 0.24 -13.87
C THR A 143 11.83 -0.16 -14.19
N ASP A 144 11.61 -1.02 -15.19
CA ASP A 144 10.27 -1.51 -15.55
C ASP A 144 9.59 -2.22 -14.38
N VAL A 145 8.33 -1.87 -14.11
CA VAL A 145 7.48 -2.52 -13.11
C VAL A 145 6.92 -3.82 -13.72
N PRO A 146 7.25 -5.02 -13.19
CA PRO A 146 6.86 -6.27 -13.81
C PRO A 146 5.34 -6.43 -13.93
N GLY A 147 4.85 -6.69 -15.15
CA GLY A 147 3.43 -6.86 -15.45
C GLY A 147 2.65 -5.57 -15.76
N ALA A 148 3.21 -4.40 -15.45
CA ALA A 148 2.63 -3.10 -15.79
C ALA A 148 3.02 -2.68 -17.22
N LEU A 149 2.60 -3.49 -18.20
CA LEU A 149 2.89 -3.26 -19.62
C LEU A 149 1.64 -3.48 -20.51
N THR A 150 1.61 -2.78 -21.63
CA THR A 150 0.63 -2.98 -22.71
C THR A 150 1.34 -2.96 -24.05
N GLN A 151 0.93 -3.80 -25.01
CA GLN A 151 1.62 -3.96 -26.29
C GLN A 151 0.63 -4.14 -27.45
N HIS A 152 1.03 -3.75 -28.66
CA HIS A 152 0.23 -3.92 -29.88
C HIS A 152 1.12 -4.11 -31.12
N SER A 153 0.55 -4.63 -32.21
CA SER A 153 1.23 -4.79 -33.49
C SER A 153 0.36 -4.28 -34.64
N PHE A 154 0.84 -3.23 -35.30
CA PHE A 154 0.19 -2.53 -36.40
C PHE A 154 0.68 -3.13 -37.73
N HIS A 155 -0.24 -3.24 -38.69
CA HIS A 155 -0.04 -3.83 -40.01
C HIS A 155 -0.32 -2.82 -41.13
N THR A 156 -1.06 -1.74 -40.86
CA THR A 156 -1.32 -0.64 -41.80
C THR A 156 -1.12 0.73 -41.16
N SER A 157 -0.95 1.77 -41.98
CA SER A 157 -0.86 3.17 -41.53
C SER A 157 -2.19 3.77 -41.06
N SER A 158 -3.31 3.08 -41.29
CA SER A 158 -4.64 3.44 -40.76
C SER A 158 -4.98 2.74 -39.44
N ASP A 159 -4.15 1.81 -38.97
CA ASP A 159 -4.39 1.09 -37.72
C ASP A 159 -4.26 2.04 -36.53
N THR A 160 -5.13 1.88 -35.53
CA THR A 160 -5.08 2.59 -34.25
C THR A 160 -5.31 1.61 -33.12
N ALA A 161 -4.69 1.86 -31.97
CA ALA A 161 -4.81 1.00 -30.79
C ALA A 161 -5.04 1.83 -29.52
N THR A 162 -6.03 1.45 -28.72
CA THR A 162 -6.13 1.88 -27.32
C THR A 162 -5.22 1.01 -26.47
N LEU A 163 -4.36 1.66 -25.68
CA LEU A 163 -3.36 1.06 -24.82
C LEU A 163 -3.69 1.46 -23.38
N SER A 164 -3.82 0.49 -22.49
CA SER A 164 -4.22 0.75 -21.10
C SER A 164 -3.72 -0.33 -20.17
N PHE A 165 -3.43 0.05 -18.93
CA PHE A 165 -3.22 -0.86 -17.81
C PHE A 165 -3.61 -0.18 -16.51
N SER A 166 -3.88 -0.99 -15.47
CA SER A 166 -3.98 -0.52 -14.09
C SER A 166 -3.21 -1.51 -13.22
N PHE A 167 -2.18 -1.04 -12.53
CA PHE A 167 -1.25 -1.91 -11.83
C PHE A 167 -0.81 -1.32 -10.47
N PRO A 168 -0.72 -2.13 -9.39
CA PRO A 168 -0.16 -1.68 -8.13
C PRO A 168 1.38 -1.60 -8.18
N VAL A 169 1.92 -0.50 -7.68
CA VAL A 169 3.36 -0.20 -7.58
C VAL A 169 3.72 -0.06 -6.11
N GLN A 170 4.69 -0.84 -5.65
CA GLN A 170 5.20 -0.72 -4.28
C GLN A 170 6.42 0.22 -4.26
N VAL A 171 6.23 1.41 -3.69
CA VAL A 171 7.30 2.38 -3.46
C VAL A 171 7.89 2.14 -2.07
N THR A 172 9.05 1.47 -2.01
CA THR A 172 9.74 1.11 -0.76
C THR A 172 10.60 2.24 -0.19
N THR A 173 11.12 3.11 -1.06
CA THR A 173 11.98 4.24 -0.70
C THR A 173 11.47 5.50 -1.38
N ALA A 174 11.46 6.62 -0.66
CA ALA A 174 11.16 7.94 -1.23
C ALA A 174 12.35 8.90 -1.00
N PRO A 175 12.59 9.88 -1.90
CA PRO A 175 11.85 10.15 -3.12
C PRO A 175 12.01 9.04 -4.18
N SER A 176 10.97 8.83 -4.99
CA SER A 176 10.99 7.96 -6.17
C SER A 176 10.33 8.67 -7.35
N THR A 177 10.62 8.23 -8.58
CA THR A 177 9.94 8.67 -9.80
C THR A 177 9.14 7.54 -10.44
N ILE A 178 7.95 7.87 -10.95
CA ILE A 178 7.15 6.99 -11.81
C ILE A 178 7.04 7.64 -13.19
N SER A 179 7.20 6.86 -14.25
CA SER A 179 7.05 7.33 -15.65
C SER A 179 6.52 6.22 -16.55
N ILE A 180 6.07 6.58 -17.77
CA ILE A 180 5.65 5.63 -18.80
C ILE A 180 6.72 5.63 -19.91
N MET A 181 7.36 4.49 -20.14
CA MET A 181 8.37 4.33 -21.18
C MET A 181 7.73 3.79 -22.46
N ALA A 182 7.97 4.47 -23.60
CA ALA A 182 7.59 3.98 -24.91
C ALA A 182 8.71 3.16 -25.56
N GLN A 183 8.38 1.94 -25.97
CA GLN A 183 9.21 1.04 -26.74
C GLN A 183 8.54 0.75 -28.08
N GLY A 184 9.32 0.71 -29.16
CA GLY A 184 8.83 0.93 -30.51
C GLY A 184 8.77 2.42 -30.83
N GLY A 185 9.50 2.83 -31.87
CA GLY A 185 9.53 4.23 -32.32
C GLY A 185 8.50 4.53 -33.40
N ASN A 186 8.33 5.82 -33.70
CA ASN A 186 7.48 6.33 -34.77
C ASN A 186 5.98 6.13 -34.51
N PHE A 187 5.52 6.49 -33.30
CA PHE A 187 4.11 6.53 -32.95
C PHE A 187 3.68 7.93 -32.54
N ILE A 188 2.42 8.28 -32.87
CA ILE A 188 1.72 9.46 -32.36
C ILE A 188 0.76 8.99 -31.27
N TYR A 189 0.85 9.62 -30.11
CA TYR A 189 0.06 9.31 -28.92
C TYR A 189 -1.01 10.38 -28.71
N SER A 190 -2.24 9.97 -28.39
CA SER A 190 -3.37 10.87 -28.17
C SER A 190 -4.26 10.40 -27.03
N ALA A 191 -5.02 11.30 -26.41
CA ALA A 191 -5.82 11.02 -25.22
C ALA A 191 -5.04 10.31 -24.09
N VAL A 192 -3.76 10.67 -23.96
CA VAL A 192 -2.81 10.09 -23.00
C VAL A 192 -3.13 10.62 -21.61
N SER A 193 -3.23 9.73 -20.63
CA SER A 193 -3.42 10.05 -19.23
C SER A 193 -2.80 8.99 -18.32
N LEU A 194 -2.29 9.45 -17.17
CA LEU A 194 -1.86 8.61 -16.07
C LEU A 194 -2.52 9.14 -14.80
N THR A 195 -3.15 8.26 -14.05
CA THR A 195 -3.63 8.54 -12.69
C THR A 195 -2.88 7.67 -11.70
N LEU A 196 -2.29 8.30 -10.69
CA LEU A 196 -1.68 7.66 -9.54
C LEU A 196 -2.59 7.82 -8.33
N THR A 197 -2.74 6.78 -7.51
CA THR A 197 -3.55 6.82 -6.28
C THR A 197 -2.91 5.97 -5.20
N LYS A 198 -2.66 6.52 -4.00
CA LYS A 198 -2.14 5.75 -2.86
C LYS A 198 -3.25 4.89 -2.26
N ILE A 199 -2.96 3.60 -2.06
CA ILE A 199 -3.93 2.60 -1.59
C ILE A 199 -3.49 1.86 -0.31
N GLY A 200 -2.27 2.12 0.19
CA GLY A 200 -1.71 1.55 1.41
C GLY A 200 -0.31 2.06 1.73
#